data_AF-A0AAN7CZW3-F1
#
_entry.id   AF-A0AAN7CZW3-F1
#
_cell.length_a   1.000
_cell.length_b   1.000
_cell.length_c   1.000
_cell.angle_alpha   90.00
_cell.angle_beta   90.00
_cell.angle_gamma   90.00
#
_symmetry.space_group_name_H-M   'P 1'
#
loop_
_entity.id
_entity.type
_entity.pdbx_description
1 polymer ?
#
loop_
_entity_poly.entity_id
_entity_poly.type
_entity_poly.pdbx_seq_one_letter_code
_entity_poly.pdbx_strand_id
1 'polypeptide(L)'
;MSSPQDRFQHYISQLDKELSKYPALNNLEKQTSVPKAYAVLGLGALYFFLIIFNLGGQLLTNIAGFIIPGYYSLGALFTADKADDTQWLTYWVVFSFFTVVESLVSVVYWFPFYYTFKFVFLLWLSLPAFKGAEVVFRSFLAPTLGRYFHTSSSTASGLRAKADSLHTE
;
A
#
# COMPACT_ATOMS: atom_id res chain seq x y z
N MET A 1 10.33 -26.61 -25.15
CA MET A 1 10.60 -25.53 -24.17
C MET A 1 10.23 -24.22 -24.84
N SER A 2 9.27 -23.45 -24.32
CA SER A 2 8.95 -22.13 -24.87
C SER A 2 10.16 -21.20 -24.77
N SER A 3 10.45 -20.48 -25.85
CA SER A 3 11.57 -19.55 -25.89
C SER A 3 11.34 -18.37 -24.93
N PRO A 4 12.38 -17.68 -24.45
CA PRO A 4 12.22 -16.49 -23.61
C PRO A 4 11.33 -15.41 -24.25
N GLN A 5 11.33 -15.32 -25.59
CA GLN A 5 10.48 -14.40 -26.34
C GLN A 5 9.01 -14.80 -26.24
N ASP A 6 8.68 -16.09 -26.33
CA ASP A 6 7.30 -16.58 -26.21
C ASP A 6 6.73 -16.28 -24.82
N ARG A 7 7.54 -16.42 -23.77
CA ARG A 7 7.14 -16.07 -22.40
C ARG A 7 6.87 -14.58 -22.26
N PHE A 8 7.75 -13.75 -22.80
CA PHE A 8 7.58 -12.29 -22.77
C PHE A 8 6.29 -11.87 -23.49
N GLN A 9 6.06 -12.39 -24.71
CA GLN A 9 4.83 -12.11 -25.45
C GLN A 9 3.59 -12.59 -24.71
N HIS A 10 3.68 -13.71 -23.98
CA HIS A 10 2.59 -14.19 -23.15
C HIS A 10 2.23 -13.20 -22.04
N TYR A 11 3.22 -12.65 -21.31
CA TYR A 11 2.97 -11.63 -20.28
C TYR A 11 2.40 -10.34 -20.86
N ILE A 12 2.92 -9.87 -21.99
CA ILE A 12 2.39 -8.70 -22.69
C ILE A 12 0.93 -8.93 -23.09
N SER A 13 0.61 -10.11 -23.63
CA SER A 13 -0.75 -10.46 -24.03
C SER A 13 -1.72 -10.54 -22.85
N GLN A 14 -1.27 -11.08 -21.71
CA GLN A 14 -2.07 -11.09 -20.47
C GLN A 14 -2.33 -9.67 -19.97
N LEU A 15 -1.28 -8.83 -19.96
CA LEU A 15 -1.40 -7.44 -19.55
C LEU A 15 -2.36 -6.69 -20.46
N ASP A 16 -2.24 -6.86 -21.78
CA ASP A 16 -3.14 -6.26 -22.76
C ASP A 16 -4.60 -6.67 -22.53
N LYS A 17 -4.84 -7.94 -22.23
CA LYS A 17 -6.18 -8.45 -21.89
C LYS A 17 -6.74 -7.82 -20.62
N GLU A 18 -5.95 -7.68 -19.57
CA GLU A 18 -6.36 -7.02 -18.32
C GLU A 18 -6.62 -5.53 -18.54
N LEU A 19 -5.75 -4.84 -19.29
CA LEU A 19 -5.92 -3.43 -19.63
C LEU A 19 -7.13 -3.17 -20.53
N SER A 20 -7.54 -4.15 -21.34
CA SER A 20 -8.74 -4.06 -22.18
C SER A 20 -10.03 -3.90 -21.38
N LYS A 21 -10.02 -4.22 -20.08
CA LYS A 21 -11.17 -3.99 -19.19
C LYS A 21 -11.46 -2.49 -18.97
N TYR A 22 -10.51 -1.61 -19.25
CA TYR A 22 -10.62 -0.17 -19.05
C TYR A 22 -10.95 0.55 -20.37
N PRO A 23 -12.17 1.09 -20.55
CA PRO A 23 -12.59 1.74 -21.81
C PRO A 23 -11.71 2.93 -22.20
N ALA A 24 -11.20 3.67 -21.22
CA ALA A 24 -10.29 4.79 -21.45
C ALA A 24 -9.00 4.37 -22.16
N LEU A 25 -8.41 3.24 -21.78
CA LEU A 25 -7.19 2.73 -22.40
C LEU A 25 -7.44 2.25 -23.84
N ASN A 26 -8.60 1.63 -24.09
CA ASN A 26 -8.99 1.21 -25.44
C ASN A 26 -9.21 2.42 -26.36
N ASN A 27 -9.76 3.51 -25.84
CA ASN A 27 -9.94 4.75 -26.60
C ASN A 27 -8.60 5.42 -26.91
N LEU A 28 -7.67 5.41 -25.95
CA LEU A 28 -6.30 5.93 -26.14
C LEU A 28 -5.50 5.10 -27.15
N GLU A 29 -5.61 3.77 -27.11
CA GLU A 29 -5.00 2.88 -28.10
C GLU A 29 -5.52 3.16 -29.51
N LYS A 30 -6.83 3.34 -29.68
CA LYS A 30 -7.43 3.72 -30.97
C LYS A 30 -6.93 5.07 -31.48
N GLN A 31 -6.67 6.03 -30.61
CA GLN A 31 -6.23 7.37 -30.99
C GLN A 31 -4.72 7.44 -31.27
N THR A 32 -3.90 6.73 -30.48
CA THR A 32 -2.43 6.79 -30.54
C THR A 32 -1.82 5.69 -31.40
N SER A 33 -2.58 4.65 -31.74
CA SER A 33 -2.11 3.42 -32.40
C SER A 33 -0.98 2.69 -31.67
N VAL A 34 -0.71 3.05 -30.41
CA VAL A 34 0.28 2.38 -29.57
C VAL A 34 -0.43 1.32 -28.72
N PRO A 35 0.06 0.07 -28.66
CA PRO A 35 -0.57 -0.94 -27.84
C PRO A 35 -0.51 -0.55 -26.36
N LYS A 36 -1.66 -0.60 -25.69
CA LYS A 36 -1.85 -0.16 -24.29
C LYS A 36 -0.90 -0.85 -23.31
N ALA A 37 -0.57 -2.13 -23.53
CA ALA A 37 0.40 -2.84 -22.70
C ALA A 37 1.79 -2.17 -22.71
N TYR A 38 2.31 -1.80 -23.88
CA TYR A 38 3.60 -1.10 -23.98
C TYR A 38 3.52 0.33 -23.42
N ALA A 39 2.39 1.02 -23.60
CA ALA A 39 2.20 2.36 -23.03
C ALA A 39 2.25 2.31 -21.49
N VAL A 40 1.53 1.38 -20.86
CA VAL A 40 1.53 1.23 -19.39
C VAL A 40 2.90 0.81 -18.88
N LEU A 41 3.57 -0.14 -19.54
CA LEU A 41 4.92 -0.53 -19.15
C LEU A 41 5.93 0.61 -19.31
N GLY A 42 5.82 1.39 -20.38
CA GLY A 42 6.65 2.56 -20.61
C GLY A 42 6.45 3.63 -19.54
N LEU A 43 5.20 3.93 -19.18
CA LEU A 43 4.88 4.86 -18.10
C LEU A 43 5.36 4.36 -16.73
N GLY A 44 5.19 3.07 -16.44
CA GLY A 44 5.70 2.45 -15.21
C GLY A 44 7.23 2.49 -15.13
N ALA A 45 7.92 2.19 -16.23
CA ALA A 45 9.37 2.26 -16.31
C ALA A 45 9.88 3.70 -16.16
N LEU A 46 9.22 4.67 -16.82
CA LEU A 46 9.53 6.09 -16.68
C LEU A 46 9.33 6.55 -15.24
N TYR A 47 8.20 6.19 -14.62
CA TYR A 47 7.92 6.52 -13.23
C TYR A 47 8.98 5.98 -12.27
N PHE A 48 9.39 4.71 -12.43
CA PHE A 48 10.45 4.10 -11.63
C PHE A 48 11.82 4.76 -11.89
N PHE A 49 12.11 5.09 -13.14
CA PHE A 49 13.31 5.84 -13.52
C PHE A 49 13.36 7.21 -12.83
N LEU A 50 12.27 7.98 -12.85
CA LEU A 50 12.20 9.27 -12.17
C LEU A 50 12.48 9.15 -10.66
N ILE A 51 12.01 8.08 -10.01
CA ILE A 51 12.30 7.81 -8.60
C ILE A 51 13.79 7.50 -8.38
N ILE A 52 14.41 6.66 -9.21
CA ILE A 52 15.85 6.31 -9.09
C ILE A 52 16.74 7.55 -9.21
N PHE A 53 16.44 8.41 -10.18
CA PHE A 53 17.19 9.65 -10.40
C PHE A 53 16.78 10.78 -9.45
N ASN A 54 15.85 10.51 -8.52
CA ASN A 54 15.33 11.48 -7.57
C ASN A 54 14.69 12.73 -8.21
N LEU A 55 14.09 12.58 -9.39
CA LEU A 55 13.29 13.62 -10.02
C LEU A 55 11.88 13.59 -9.41
N GLY A 56 11.67 14.37 -8.35
CA GLY A 56 10.39 14.42 -7.64
C GLY A 56 10.12 13.19 -6.77
N GLY A 57 11.16 12.51 -6.27
CA GLY A 57 11.05 11.24 -5.53
C GLY A 57 10.03 11.27 -4.38
N GLN A 58 10.00 12.34 -3.59
CA GLN A 58 9.03 12.50 -2.50
C GLN A 58 7.58 12.49 -2.99
N LEU A 59 7.29 13.27 -4.03
CA LEU A 59 5.94 13.37 -4.59
C LEU A 59 5.53 12.02 -5.20
N LEU A 60 6.40 11.43 -6.02
CA LEU A 60 6.12 10.16 -6.69
C LEU A 60 5.87 9.07 -5.66
N THR A 61 6.79 8.85 -4.71
CA THR A 61 6.62 7.81 -3.67
C THR A 61 5.37 8.01 -2.82
N ASN A 62 5.01 9.25 -2.49
CA ASN A 62 3.77 9.53 -1.77
C ASN A 62 2.54 9.20 -2.64
N ILE A 63 2.53 9.55 -3.93
CA ILE A 63 1.44 9.17 -4.84
C ILE A 63 1.24 7.64 -4.82
N ALA A 64 2.30 6.83 -4.91
CA ALA A 64 2.16 5.39 -4.82
C ALA A 64 1.66 4.94 -3.44
N GLY A 65 2.21 5.51 -2.37
CA GLY A 65 1.84 5.22 -0.98
C GLY A 65 0.42 5.62 -0.59
N PHE A 66 -0.24 6.50 -1.35
CA PHE A 66 -1.63 6.89 -1.13
C PHE A 66 -2.60 6.24 -2.12
N ILE A 67 -2.28 6.25 -3.42
CA ILE A 67 -3.23 5.85 -4.47
C ILE A 67 -3.42 4.34 -4.53
N ILE A 68 -2.34 3.54 -4.45
CA ILE A 68 -2.43 2.08 -4.50
C ILE A 68 -3.29 1.53 -3.35
N PRO A 69 -2.93 1.76 -2.07
CA PRO A 69 -3.74 1.29 -0.95
C PRO A 69 -5.09 1.98 -0.89
N GLY A 70 -5.21 3.24 -1.34
CA GLY A 70 -6.49 3.95 -1.42
C GLY A 70 -7.47 3.25 -2.35
N TYR A 71 -7.04 2.85 -3.54
CA TYR A 71 -7.86 2.09 -4.48
C TYR A 71 -8.35 0.77 -3.89
N TYR A 72 -7.45 -0.01 -3.29
CA TYR A 72 -7.84 -1.28 -2.67
C TYR A 72 -8.71 -1.10 -1.41
N SER A 73 -8.44 -0.07 -0.60
CA SER A 73 -9.26 0.28 0.56
C SER A 73 -10.69 0.64 0.13
N LEU A 74 -10.85 1.41 -0.94
CA LEU A 74 -12.17 1.70 -1.51
C LEU A 74 -12.90 0.42 -1.95
N GLY A 75 -12.17 -0.51 -2.57
CA GLY A 75 -12.72 -1.83 -2.89
C GLY A 75 -13.19 -2.58 -1.65
N ALA A 76 -12.35 -2.64 -0.60
CA ALA A 76 -12.65 -3.32 0.66
C ALA A 76 -13.92 -2.78 1.34
N LEU A 77 -14.16 -1.45 1.28
CA LEU A 77 -15.36 -0.82 1.82
C LEU A 77 -16.68 -1.34 1.24
N PHE A 78 -16.66 -1.92 0.04
CA PHE A 78 -17.84 -2.51 -0.59
C PHE A 78 -17.93 -4.03 -0.40
N THR A 79 -16.98 -4.63 0.30
CA THR A 79 -16.98 -6.06 0.64
C THR A 79 -17.49 -6.28 2.06
N ALA A 80 -18.01 -7.48 2.33
CA ALA A 80 -18.43 -7.86 3.68
C ALA A 80 -17.28 -8.45 4.52
N ASP A 81 -16.09 -8.62 3.94
CA ASP A 81 -14.97 -9.29 4.58
C ASP A 81 -14.16 -8.32 5.46
N LYS A 82 -14.20 -8.57 6.77
CA LYS A 82 -13.47 -7.77 7.75
C LYS A 82 -11.95 -7.96 7.70
N ALA A 83 -11.47 -9.04 7.08
CA ALA A 83 -10.03 -9.29 6.97
C ALA A 83 -9.35 -8.24 6.08
N ASP A 84 -10.01 -7.85 4.99
CA ASP A 84 -9.51 -6.83 4.06
C ASP A 84 -9.49 -5.45 4.74
N ASP A 85 -10.55 -5.08 5.47
CA ASP A 85 -10.61 -3.85 6.24
C ASP A 85 -9.46 -3.75 7.25
N THR A 86 -9.19 -4.85 7.97
CA THR A 86 -8.13 -4.90 8.98
C THR A 86 -6.76 -4.74 8.35
N GLN A 87 -6.53 -5.34 7.18
CA GLN A 87 -5.27 -5.23 6.44
C GLN A 87 -4.99 -3.78 6.02
N TRP A 88 -5.98 -3.10 5.43
CA TRP A 88 -5.81 -1.72 4.98
C TRP A 88 -5.71 -0.74 6.15
N LEU A 89 -6.48 -0.93 7.22
CA LEU A 89 -6.33 -0.13 8.44
C LEU A 89 -4.92 -0.27 9.04
N THR A 90 -4.39 -1.51 9.08
CA THR A 90 -3.03 -1.78 9.54
C THR A 90 -1.99 -1.06 8.66
N TYR A 91 -2.18 -1.10 7.33
CA TYR A 91 -1.36 -0.33 6.40
C TYR A 91 -1.36 1.17 6.74
N TRP A 92 -2.55 1.77 6.90
CA TRP A 92 -2.66 3.20 7.18
C TRP A 92 -1.98 3.59 8.49
N VAL A 93 -2.11 2.78 9.54
CA VAL A 93 -1.42 3.02 10.82
C VAL A 93 0.11 2.97 10.65
N VAL A 94 0.64 1.96 9.96
CA VAL A 94 2.09 1.84 9.69
C VAL A 94 2.59 3.01 8.83
N PHE A 95 1.84 3.34 7.78
CA PHE A 95 2.17 4.40 6.84
C PHE A 95 2.19 5.78 7.50
N SER A 96 1.18 6.09 8.34
CA SER A 96 1.13 7.34 9.11
C SER A 96 2.31 7.43 10.08
N PHE A 97 2.62 6.36 10.82
CA PHE A 97 3.78 6.35 11.71
C PHE A 97 5.08 6.63 10.95
N PHE A 98 5.31 5.94 9.83
CA PHE A 98 6.49 6.16 9.01
C PHE A 98 6.57 7.58 8.46
N THR A 99 5.44 8.15 8.02
CA THR A 99 5.36 9.53 7.51
C THR A 99 5.72 10.56 8.58
N VAL A 100 5.28 10.36 9.82
CA VAL A 100 5.65 11.24 10.95
C VAL A 100 7.14 11.12 11.25
N VAL A 101 7.67 9.90 11.36
CA VAL A 101 9.11 9.68 11.61
C VAL A 101 9.95 10.31 10.51
N GLU A 102 9.60 10.10 9.25
CA GLU A 102 10.27 10.73 8.11
C GLU A 102 10.25 12.26 8.18
N SER A 103 9.12 12.86 8.59
CA SER A 103 9.01 14.31 8.73
C SER A 103 9.92 14.87 9.84
N LEU A 104 10.24 14.07 10.85
CA LEU A 104 11.12 14.47 11.96
C LEU A 104 12.61 14.32 11.62
N VAL A 105 12.95 13.44 10.68
CA VAL A 105 14.35 13.13 10.37
C VAL A 105 14.72 13.61 8.97
N SER A 106 15.60 14.61 8.87
CA SER A 106 16.16 15.11 7.60
C SER A 106 17.20 14.14 6.99
N VAL A 107 16.92 12.83 7.01
CA VAL A 107 17.79 11.75 6.45
C VAL A 107 17.93 11.85 4.94
N VAL A 108 16.96 12.49 4.29
CA VAL A 108 16.78 12.53 2.83
C VAL A 108 18.03 13.02 2.07
N TYR A 109 18.78 13.97 2.63
CA TYR A 109 19.91 14.58 1.91
C TYR A 109 21.21 13.77 1.97
N TRP A 110 21.36 12.88 2.95
CA TRP A 110 22.63 12.17 3.16
C TRP A 110 22.64 10.75 2.60
N PHE A 111 21.47 10.13 2.44
CA PHE A 111 21.37 8.73 2.00
C PHE A 111 21.03 8.62 0.50
N PRO A 112 21.95 8.11 -0.35
CA PRO A 112 21.67 7.92 -1.77
C PRO A 112 20.55 6.90 -1.98
N PHE A 113 19.71 7.12 -3.00
CA PHE A 113 18.55 6.27 -3.33
C PHE A 113 17.49 6.13 -2.23
N TYR A 114 17.45 7.02 -1.24
CA TYR A 114 16.46 7.00 -0.16
C TYR A 114 15.02 6.81 -0.67
N TYR A 115 14.61 7.59 -1.67
CA TYR A 115 13.27 7.49 -2.24
C TYR A 115 13.02 6.18 -2.99
N THR A 116 14.04 5.56 -3.58
CA THR A 116 13.91 4.22 -4.17
C THR A 116 13.62 3.18 -3.09
N PHE A 117 14.35 3.22 -1.97
CA PHE A 117 14.10 2.32 -0.84
C PHE A 117 12.73 2.57 -0.22
N LYS A 118 12.35 3.84 -0.02
CA LYS A 118 11.01 4.22 0.43
C LYS A 118 9.93 3.66 -0.50
N PHE A 119 10.10 3.80 -1.80
CA PHE A 119 9.16 3.28 -2.79
C PHE A 119 8.99 1.77 -2.67
N VAL A 120 10.09 1.02 -2.63
CA VAL A 120 10.07 -0.45 -2.49
C VAL A 120 9.42 -0.85 -1.16
N PHE A 121 9.72 -0.13 -0.07
CA PHE A 121 9.11 -0.36 1.23
C PHE A 121 7.59 -0.13 1.19
N LEU A 122 7.12 0.98 0.61
CA LEU A 122 5.68 1.29 0.47
C LEU A 122 4.97 0.27 -0.44
N LEU A 123 5.61 -0.18 -1.52
CA LEU A 123 5.09 -1.27 -2.34
C LEU A 123 4.97 -2.55 -1.52
N TRP A 124 6.01 -2.95 -0.81
CA TRP A 124 5.96 -4.15 0.02
C TRP A 124 4.87 -4.11 1.11
N LEU A 125 4.63 -2.94 1.71
CA LEU A 125 3.54 -2.74 2.66
C LEU A 125 2.16 -2.89 2.00
N SER A 126 2.00 -2.39 0.78
CA SER A 126 0.72 -2.35 0.05
C SER A 126 0.37 -3.65 -0.66
N LEU A 127 1.34 -4.51 -0.98
CA LEU A 127 1.09 -5.78 -1.65
C LEU A 127 0.41 -6.78 -0.69
N PRO A 128 -0.84 -7.23 -0.98
CA PRO A 128 -1.57 -8.15 -0.10
C PRO A 128 -0.88 -9.51 0.07
N ALA A 129 -0.14 -9.96 -0.96
CA ALA A 129 0.55 -11.24 -0.96
C ALA A 129 1.63 -11.36 0.13
N PHE A 130 2.29 -10.25 0.48
CA PHE A 130 3.38 -10.24 1.46
C PHE A 130 2.92 -9.88 2.87
N LYS A 131 1.72 -9.31 3.01
CA LYS A 131 1.18 -8.79 4.29
C LYS A 131 2.19 -7.92 5.05
N GLY A 132 2.97 -7.11 4.34
CA GLY A 132 4.09 -6.37 4.93
C GLY A 132 3.66 -5.43 6.06
N ALA A 133 2.50 -4.78 5.91
CA ALA A 133 1.90 -3.94 6.96
C ALA A 133 1.65 -4.72 8.26
N GLU A 134 1.12 -5.94 8.19
CA GLU A 134 0.87 -6.79 9.35
C GLU A 134 2.18 -7.17 10.06
N VAL A 135 3.23 -7.49 9.28
CA VAL A 135 4.55 -7.82 9.81
C VAL A 135 5.13 -6.64 10.60
N VAL A 136 5.10 -5.43 10.04
CA VAL A 136 5.62 -4.23 10.73
C VAL A 136 4.76 -3.90 11.95
N PHE A 137 3.44 -4.02 11.82
CA PHE A 137 2.54 -3.78 12.94
C PHE A 137 2.82 -4.72 14.11
N ARG A 138 2.84 -6.04 13.88
CA ARG A 138 3.08 -7.03 14.95
C ARG A 138 4.48 -6.93 15.54
N SER A 139 5.48 -6.64 14.72
CA SER A 139 6.89 -6.65 15.16
C SER A 139 7.31 -5.36 15.87
N PHE A 140 6.74 -4.21 15.50
CA PHE A 140 7.21 -2.91 15.99
C PHE A 140 6.11 -2.08 16.67
N LEU A 141 4.93 -1.92 16.05
CA LEU A 141 3.87 -1.05 16.59
C LEU A 141 3.08 -1.69 17.73
N ALA A 142 2.73 -2.97 17.64
CA ALA A 142 2.04 -3.71 18.69
C ALA A 142 2.81 -3.74 20.02
N PRO A 143 4.13 -4.04 20.08
CA PRO A 143 4.86 -4.01 21.35
C PRO A 143 5.06 -2.59 21.92
N THR A 144 5.14 -1.56 21.06
CA THR A 144 5.34 -0.17 21.50
C THR A 144 4.04 0.52 21.91
N LEU A 145 2.96 0.35 21.14
CA LEU A 145 1.68 1.02 21.35
C LEU A 145 0.62 0.14 22.00
N GLY A 146 0.70 -1.18 21.86
CA GLY A 146 -0.31 -2.11 22.37
C GLY A 146 -0.52 -2.02 23.88
N ARG A 147 0.54 -1.69 24.64
CA ARG A 147 0.46 -1.52 26.11
C ARG A 147 -0.53 -0.42 26.53
N TYR A 148 -0.71 0.61 25.71
CA TYR A 148 -1.65 1.69 25.98
C TYR A 148 -3.11 1.30 25.69
N PHE A 149 -3.34 0.46 24.68
CA PHE A 149 -4.69 0.02 24.31
C PHE A 149 -5.19 -1.20 25.09
N HIS A 150 -4.30 -2.08 25.55
CA HIS A 150 -4.65 -3.20 26.44
C HIS A 150 -5.14 -2.74 27.83
N THR A 151 -4.67 -1.58 28.31
CA THR A 151 -5.06 -1.05 29.63
C THR A 151 -6.51 -0.56 29.64
N SER A 152 -6.97 0.10 28.57
CA SER A 152 -8.31 0.71 28.49
C SER A 152 -9.47 -0.30 28.53
N SER A 153 -9.29 -1.51 28.00
CA SER A 153 -10.35 -2.54 28.07
C SER A 153 -10.50 -3.10 29.49
N SER A 154 -9.42 -3.21 30.25
CA SER A 154 -9.44 -3.74 31.62
C SER A 154 -10.13 -2.78 32.61
N THR A 155 -9.88 -1.48 32.47
CA THR A 155 -10.50 -0.46 33.34
C THR A 155 -11.98 -0.26 33.01
N ALA A 156 -12.35 -0.22 31.72
CA ALA A 156 -13.75 -0.05 31.31
C ALA A 156 -14.61 -1.29 31.60
N SER A 157 -14.05 -2.50 31.44
CA SER A 157 -14.74 -3.74 31.83
C SER A 157 -14.89 -3.86 33.35
N GLY A 158 -13.87 -3.48 34.13
CA GLY A 158 -13.97 -3.43 35.58
C GLY A 158 -14.99 -2.42 36.11
N LEU A 159 -15.10 -1.24 35.48
CA LEU A 159 -16.11 -0.24 35.83
C LEU A 159 -17.54 -0.68 35.47
N ARG A 160 -17.73 -1.34 34.32
CA ARG A 160 -19.01 -1.92 33.93
C ARG A 160 -19.43 -3.04 34.89
N ALA A 161 -18.53 -3.99 35.18
CA ALA A 161 -18.81 -5.06 36.12
C ALA A 161 -19.18 -4.53 37.53
N LYS A 162 -18.53 -3.44 37.96
CA LYS A 162 -18.84 -2.79 39.24
C LYS A 162 -20.19 -2.05 39.22
N ALA A 163 -20.55 -1.42 38.10
CA ALA A 163 -21.86 -0.79 37.94
C ALA A 163 -22.99 -1.83 37.91
N ASP A 164 -22.81 -2.95 37.20
CA ASP A 164 -23.78 -4.04 37.13
C ASP A 164 -23.99 -4.68 38.51
N SER A 165 -22.93 -4.84 39.32
CA SER A 165 -23.05 -5.33 40.69
C SER A 165 -23.85 -4.42 41.63
N LEU A 166 -23.86 -3.10 41.38
CA LEU A 166 -24.62 -2.13 42.18
C LEU A 166 -26.11 -2.07 41.80
N HIS A 167 -26.48 -2.57 40.62
CA HIS A 167 -27.87 -2.68 40.18
C HIS A 167 -28.54 -4.00 40.57
N THR A 168 -27.80 -4.93 41.16
CA THR A 168 -28.29 -6.28 41.52
C THR A 168 -28.50 -6.48 43.03
N GLU A 169 -28.31 -5.43 43.84
CA GLU A 169 -28.77 -5.32 45.24
C GLU A 169 -30.06 -4.49 45.31
#